data_AF-B7KG02-F1
#
_entry.id   AF-B7KG02-F1
#
_cell.length_a   1.000
_cell.length_b   1.000
_cell.length_c   1.000
_cell.angle_alpha   90.00
_cell.angle_beta   90.00
_cell.angle_gamma   90.00
#
_symmetry.space_group_name_H-M   'P 1'
#
loop_
_entity.id
_entity.type
_entity.pdbx_description
1 polymer ?
#
loop_
_entity_poly.entity_id
_entity_poly.type
_entity_poly.pdbx_seq_one_letter_code
_entity_poly.pdbx_strand_id
1 'polypeptide(L)'
;MANIKSAIKRIQIAERNRLRNKSYKSAVKTLMKKYYAAVEDYKANPSEEAKKAVDQAMSAAYSKIDKAVKCRILHRNNGARKKSQLANALKQVTTAS
;
A
#
# COMPACT_ATOMS: atom_id res chain seq x y z
N MET A 1 5.81 22.98 -26.33
CA MET A 1 6.08 23.69 -25.06
C MET A 1 4.85 24.49 -24.66
N ALA A 2 4.65 24.77 -23.38
CA ALA A 2 3.53 25.60 -22.92
C ALA A 2 3.93 27.07 -22.99
N ASN A 3 3.24 27.86 -23.80
CA ASN A 3 3.57 29.27 -24.02
C ASN A 3 2.73 30.22 -23.13
N ILE A 4 1.58 29.76 -22.65
CA ILE A 4 0.69 30.53 -21.79
C ILE A 4 1.13 30.37 -20.32
N LYS A 5 1.22 31.46 -19.55
CA LYS A 5 1.60 31.46 -18.12
C LYS A 5 0.79 30.44 -17.29
N SER A 6 -0.51 30.34 -17.54
CA SER A 6 -1.40 29.38 -16.87
C SER A 6 -1.01 27.93 -17.19
N ALA A 7 -0.66 27.62 -18.44
CA ALA A 7 -0.24 26.30 -18.87
C ALA A 7 1.10 25.88 -18.23
N ILE A 8 2.10 26.79 -18.20
CA ILE A 8 3.38 26.54 -17.51
C ILE A 8 3.15 26.23 -16.02
N LYS A 9 2.32 27.02 -15.35
CA LYS A 9 1.95 26.80 -13.94
C LYS A 9 1.28 25.43 -13.74
N ARG A 10 0.36 25.04 -14.62
CA ARG A 10 -0.32 23.73 -14.53
C ARG A 10 0.64 22.56 -14.69
N ILE A 11 1.62 22.67 -15.59
CA ILE A 11 2.68 21.65 -15.75
C ILE A 11 3.49 21.49 -14.46
N GLN A 12 3.96 22.60 -13.87
CA GLN A 12 4.72 22.56 -12.61
C GLN A 12 3.91 21.96 -11.45
N ILE A 13 2.63 22.31 -11.33
CA ILE A 13 1.73 21.74 -10.31
C ILE A 13 1.51 20.24 -10.54
N ALA A 14 1.29 19.83 -11.79
CA ALA A 14 1.10 18.43 -12.14
C ALA A 14 2.34 17.59 -11.79
N GLU A 15 3.54 18.10 -12.10
CA GLU A 15 4.80 17.43 -11.79
C GLU A 15 5.00 17.25 -10.28
N ARG A 16 4.79 18.30 -9.49
CA ARG A 16 4.85 18.25 -8.03
C ARG A 16 3.90 17.19 -7.46
N ASN A 17 2.65 17.19 -7.92
CA ASN A 17 1.64 16.23 -7.48
C ASN A 17 1.96 14.81 -7.93
N ARG A 18 2.52 14.64 -9.14
CA ARG A 18 2.96 13.35 -9.67
C ARG A 18 4.02 12.72 -8.79
N LEU A 19 5.07 13.49 -8.43
CA LEU A 19 6.16 13.01 -7.56
C LEU A 19 5.64 12.59 -6.18
N ARG A 20 4.78 13.42 -5.57
CA ARG A 20 4.12 13.08 -4.29
C ARG A 20 3.31 11.79 -4.41
N ASN A 21 2.46 11.67 -5.42
CA ASN A 21 1.60 10.51 -5.61
C ASN A 21 2.40 9.24 -5.92
N LYS A 22 3.51 9.37 -6.67
CA LYS A 22 4.44 8.27 -6.98
C LYS A 22 5.04 7.70 -5.71
N SER A 23 5.55 8.54 -4.81
CA SER A 23 6.14 8.12 -3.53
C SER A 23 5.14 7.35 -2.63
N TYR A 24 3.91 7.83 -2.51
CA TYR A 24 2.89 7.10 -1.73
C TYR A 24 2.49 5.77 -2.38
N LYS A 25 2.30 5.74 -3.70
CA LYS A 25 1.96 4.51 -4.43
C LYS A 25 3.06 3.47 -4.34
N SER A 26 4.33 3.87 -4.49
CA SER A 26 5.48 2.96 -4.35
C SER A 26 5.62 2.43 -2.93
N ALA A 27 5.43 3.27 -1.91
CA ALA A 27 5.49 2.84 -0.53
C ALA A 27 4.38 1.82 -0.19
N VAL A 28 3.14 2.05 -0.63
CA VAL A 28 2.05 1.06 -0.47
C VAL A 28 2.40 -0.25 -1.17
N LYS A 29 2.90 -0.21 -2.41
CA LYS A 29 3.32 -1.42 -3.14
C LYS A 29 4.42 -2.19 -2.40
N THR A 30 5.39 -1.48 -1.85
CA THR A 30 6.53 -2.07 -1.12
C THR A 30 6.05 -2.76 0.15
N LEU A 31 5.19 -2.11 0.94
CA LEU A 31 4.64 -2.69 2.17
C LEU A 31 3.75 -3.89 1.89
N MET A 32 2.94 -3.85 0.83
CA MET A 32 2.17 -5.02 0.38
C MET A 32 3.10 -6.18 0.00
N LYS A 33 4.19 -5.93 -0.73
CA LYS A 33 5.17 -6.99 -1.07
C LYS A 33 5.81 -7.59 0.19
N LYS A 34 6.21 -6.76 1.16
CA LYS A 34 6.75 -7.24 2.44
C LYS A 34 5.75 -8.11 3.20
N TYR A 35 4.48 -7.70 3.20
CA TYR A 35 3.41 -8.49 3.81
C TYR A 35 3.23 -9.86 3.13
N TYR A 36 3.17 -9.91 1.80
CA TYR A 36 3.05 -11.20 1.10
C TYR A 36 4.24 -12.12 1.37
N ALA A 37 5.46 -11.59 1.41
CA ALA A 37 6.65 -12.37 1.78
C ALA A 37 6.55 -12.92 3.22
N ALA A 38 6.07 -12.12 4.17
CA ALA A 38 5.86 -12.58 5.55
C ALA A 38 4.76 -13.65 5.65
N VAL A 39 3.70 -13.55 4.86
CA VAL A 39 2.62 -14.56 4.80
C VAL A 39 3.11 -15.87 4.17
N GLU A 40 3.95 -15.79 3.13
CA GLU A 40 4.61 -16.96 2.52
C GLU A 40 5.54 -17.65 3.52
N ASP A 41 6.33 -16.90 4.28
CA ASP A 41 7.21 -17.41 5.33
C ASP A 41 6.41 -18.08 6.46
N TYR A 42 5.33 -17.43 6.94
CA TYR A 42 4.42 -18.02 7.92
C TYR A 42 3.75 -19.31 7.45
N LYS A 43 3.43 -19.41 6.14
CA LYS A 43 2.89 -20.64 5.54
C LYS A 43 3.91 -21.78 5.54
N ALA A 44 5.19 -21.48 5.31
CA ALA A 44 6.25 -22.48 5.29
C ALA A 44 6.64 -22.95 6.70
N ASN A 45 6.72 -22.02 7.66
CA ASN A 45 7.11 -22.29 9.04
C ASN A 45 6.16 -21.57 10.02
N PRO A 46 5.06 -22.22 10.43
CA PRO A 46 4.13 -21.65 11.39
C PRO A 46 4.78 -21.48 12.78
N SER A 47 5.35 -20.30 13.02
CA SER A 47 5.94 -19.92 14.30
C SER A 47 5.29 -18.66 14.86
N GLU A 48 5.38 -18.45 16.18
CA GLU A 48 4.87 -17.24 16.82
C GLU A 48 5.59 -15.98 16.30
N GLU A 49 6.88 -16.11 15.99
CA GLU A 49 7.69 -15.03 15.41
C GLU A 49 7.22 -14.64 14.01
N ALA A 50 6.96 -15.62 13.15
CA ALA A 50 6.41 -15.38 11.82
C ALA A 50 5.04 -14.72 11.89
N LYS A 51 4.18 -15.13 12.84
CA LYS A 51 2.89 -14.48 13.08
C LYS A 51 3.05 -13.01 13.48
N LYS A 52 3.96 -12.71 14.42
CA LYS A 52 4.27 -11.32 14.82
C LYS A 52 4.78 -10.49 13.63
N ALA A 53 5.61 -11.06 12.76
CA ALA A 53 6.10 -10.38 11.57
C ALA A 53 4.97 -10.05 10.58
N VAL A 54 4.02 -10.98 10.37
CA VAL A 54 2.82 -10.75 9.55
C VAL A 54 1.97 -9.62 10.12
N ASP A 55 1.70 -9.63 11.43
CA ASP A 55 0.88 -8.61 12.09
C ASP A 55 1.53 -7.21 12.01
N GLN A 56 2.84 -7.12 12.21
CA GLN A 56 3.59 -5.88 12.05
C GLN A 56 3.55 -5.37 10.60
N ALA A 57 3.77 -6.25 9.62
CA ALA A 57 3.69 -5.91 8.21
C ALA A 57 2.29 -5.44 7.80
N MET A 58 1.25 -6.10 8.32
CA MET A 58 -0.15 -5.75 8.11
C MET A 58 -0.47 -4.36 8.67
N SER A 59 -0.08 -4.08 9.92
CA SER A 59 -0.26 -2.78 10.57
C SER A 59 0.43 -1.66 9.79
N ALA A 60 1.68 -1.87 9.36
CA ALA A 60 2.41 -0.91 8.55
C ALA A 60 1.73 -0.64 7.19
N ALA A 61 1.27 -1.70 6.50
CA ALA A 61 0.56 -1.58 5.24
C ALA A 61 -0.77 -0.83 5.39
N TYR A 62 -1.56 -1.14 6.43
CA TYR A 62 -2.84 -0.49 6.72
C TYR A 62 -2.65 0.99 7.01
N SER A 63 -1.68 1.32 7.87
CA SER A 63 -1.33 2.72 8.19
C SER A 63 -0.99 3.51 6.92
N LYS A 64 -0.20 2.94 6.01
CA LYS A 64 0.18 3.65 4.77
C LYS A 64 -0.97 3.76 3.77
N ILE A 65 -1.83 2.75 3.67
CA ILE A 65 -3.04 2.79 2.83
C ILE A 65 -3.97 3.90 3.32
N ASP A 66 -4.26 3.95 4.62
CA ASP A 66 -5.19 4.94 5.18
C ASP A 66 -4.62 6.36 5.09
N LYS A 67 -3.30 6.54 5.27
CA LYS A 67 -2.63 7.82 4.99
C LYS A 67 -2.75 8.21 3.51
N ALA A 68 -2.61 7.26 2.57
CA ALA A 68 -2.77 7.53 1.14
C ALA A 68 -4.22 7.91 0.78
N VAL A 69 -5.22 7.35 1.47
CA VAL A 69 -6.63 7.75 1.34
C VAL A 69 -6.86 9.15 1.92
N LYS A 70 -6.35 9.43 3.13
CA LYS A 70 -6.42 10.75 3.78
C LYS A 70 -5.83 11.86 2.90
N CYS A 71 -4.68 11.60 2.27
CA CYS A 71 -4.02 12.52 1.35
C CYS A 71 -4.66 12.57 -0.06
N ARG A 72 -5.80 11.91 -0.28
CA ARG A 72 -6.52 11.83 -1.58
C ARG A 72 -5.67 11.28 -2.74
N ILE A 73 -4.69 10.43 -2.43
CA ILE A 73 -3.84 9.78 -3.43
C ILE A 73 -4.48 8.47 -3.92
N LEU A 74 -5.19 7.79 -3.03
CA LEU A 74 -6.05 6.64 -3.33
C LEU A 74 -7.50 6.99 -3.03
N HIS A 75 -8.42 6.56 -3.90
CA HIS A 75 -9.85 6.63 -3.61
C HIS A 75 -10.21 5.67 -2.46
N ARG A 76 -11.21 6.02 -1.65
CA ARG A 76 -11.65 5.23 -0.49
C ARG A 76 -11.93 3.75 -0.84
N ASN A 77 -12.58 3.49 -1.97
CA ASN A 77 -12.88 2.12 -2.42
C ASN A 77 -11.62 1.34 -2.83
N ASN A 78 -10.60 2.03 -3.35
CA ASN A 78 -9.32 1.40 -3.68
C ASN A 78 -8.56 1.06 -2.39
N GLY A 79 -8.56 1.97 -1.41
CA GLY A 79 -8.03 1.70 -0.07
C GLY A 79 -8.71 0.49 0.59
N ALA A 80 -10.05 0.46 0.59
CA ALA A 80 -10.83 -0.65 1.12
C ALA A 80 -10.53 -1.99 0.41
N ARG A 81 -10.46 -1.99 -0.93
CA ARG A 81 -10.10 -3.20 -1.72
C ARG A 81 -8.73 -3.75 -1.31
N LYS A 82 -7.73 -2.88 -1.15
CA LYS A 82 -6.39 -3.32 -0.72
C LYS A 82 -6.38 -3.91 0.68
N LYS A 83 -7.10 -3.30 1.63
CA LYS A 83 -7.24 -3.87 2.99
C LYS A 83 -7.92 -5.25 2.94
N SER A 84 -8.98 -5.40 2.14
CA SER A 84 -9.64 -6.69 1.92
C SER A 84 -8.70 -7.73 1.32
N GLN A 85 -7.87 -7.38 0.32
CA GLN A 85 -6.88 -8.30 -0.25
C GLN A 85 -5.87 -8.81 0.78
N LEU A 86 -5.37 -7.93 1.65
CA LEU A 86 -4.46 -8.33 2.72
C LEU A 86 -5.15 -9.26 3.72
N ALA A 87 -6.33 -8.89 4.22
CA ALA A 87 -7.10 -9.74 5.13
C ALA A 87 -7.41 -11.13 4.55
N ASN A 88 -7.78 -11.20 3.26
CA ASN A 88 -8.05 -12.45 2.58
C ASN A 88 -6.80 -13.32 2.47
N ALA A 89 -5.62 -12.74 2.22
CA ALA A 89 -4.38 -13.50 2.10
C ALA A 89 -4.03 -14.24 3.40
N LEU A 90 -4.14 -13.60 4.56
CA LEU A 90 -3.96 -14.26 5.86
C LEU A 90 -5.02 -15.35 6.09
N LYS A 91 -6.29 -15.03 5.79
CA LYS A 91 -7.39 -15.99 5.97
C LYS A 91 -7.16 -17.28 5.19
N GLN A 92 -6.72 -17.19 3.94
CA GLN A 92 -6.45 -18.37 3.10
C GLN A 92 -5.38 -19.28 3.71
N VAL A 93 -4.32 -18.73 4.32
CA VAL A 93 -3.29 -19.53 4.98
C VAL A 93 -3.84 -20.21 6.24
N THR A 94 -4.62 -19.48 7.05
CA THR A 94 -5.20 -20.02 8.28
C THR A 94 -6.31 -21.06 8.05
N THR A 95 -7.04 -20.99 6.93
CA THR A 95 -8.12 -21.96 6.61
C THR A 95 -7.58 -23.21 5.92
N ALA A 96 -6.42 -23.12 5.25
CA ALA A 96 -5.77 -24.26 4.64
C ALA A 96 -4.93 -25.11 5.62
N SER A 97 -4.74 -24.62 6.84
CA SER A 97 -4.09 -25.33 7.95
C SER A 97 -5.14 -25.97 8.85
#